data_AF-A0A9P6S3G3-F1
#
_entry.id   AF-A0A9P6S3G3-F1
#
_cell.length_a   1.000
_cell.length_b   1.000
_cell.length_c   1.000
_cell.angle_alpha   90.00
_cell.angle_beta   90.00
_cell.angle_gamma   90.00
#
_symmetry.space_group_name_H-M   'P 1'
#
loop_
_entity.id
_entity.type
_entity.pdbx_description
1 polymer ?
#
loop_
_entity_poly.entity_id
_entity_poly.type
_entity_poly.pdbx_seq_one_letter_code
_entity_poly.pdbx_strand_id
1 'polypeptide(L)'
;MLQEYERGRTPNPDVSCNREIKFGELIEWCYRNGGLGKDRAVAGAGGGEGEGWDYLATGHYANVERDPRTGIAKLLRAKDSNKDQTYYLSTLSEKVLRHVLFPLAQYDKPTVKRMALAVSNTTTTSTSSTSSSSSSSSTTEDELTSLRNAALKKESMGICFVGQRRRFGDFLKEYLDPLPGPVRVNGLDGLVIGTHKGLFQYTVGQASGIIHKHNKWVVLRTDLTSNTLIVVDGTQNDRLFSPGLIAEDWHWIAGSPPTRLLQRLASTNTNANSTTTTTASQDESEYPFTAQIRHRQVPQPCTIEPIWDTTTTMTMALKDISSAQLFRVRFKDLQRAIAPGQQLVLYDKDECLGGAVIKSSLIRPEYAHEYDNQNQDMA
;
A
#
# COMPACT_ATOMS: atom_id res chain seq x y z
N MET A 1 5.56 -8.39 -10.81
CA MET A 1 5.09 -7.13 -11.42
C MET A 1 4.65 -7.35 -12.87
N LEU A 2 5.53 -7.75 -13.80
CA LEU A 2 5.17 -7.89 -15.22
C LEU A 2 3.97 -8.85 -15.43
N GLN A 3 3.99 -10.01 -14.76
CA GLN A 3 2.87 -10.96 -14.75
C GLN A 3 1.52 -10.36 -14.33
N GLU A 4 1.53 -9.33 -13.47
CA GLU A 4 0.30 -8.66 -13.05
C GLU A 4 -0.25 -7.76 -14.17
N TYR A 5 0.63 -7.09 -14.92
CA TYR A 5 0.25 -6.33 -16.10
C TYR A 5 -0.25 -7.23 -17.23
N GLU A 6 0.35 -8.41 -17.43
CA GLU A 6 -0.13 -9.43 -18.39
C GLU A 6 -1.54 -9.92 -18.05
N ARG A 7 -1.86 -10.01 -16.75
CA ARG A 7 -3.21 -10.30 -16.23
C ARG A 7 -4.14 -9.08 -16.22
N GLY A 8 -3.78 -7.98 -16.87
CA GLY A 8 -4.59 -6.77 -16.95
C GLY A 8 -4.79 -6.05 -15.60
N ARG A 9 -4.00 -6.39 -14.58
CA ARG A 9 -4.02 -5.79 -13.25
C ARG A 9 -3.00 -4.66 -13.16
N THR A 10 -3.16 -3.76 -12.19
CA THR A 10 -2.21 -2.66 -11.94
C THR A 10 -1.46 -2.93 -10.62
N PRO A 11 -0.28 -3.56 -10.65
CA PRO A 11 0.48 -3.87 -9.43
C PRO A 11 1.02 -2.63 -8.72
N ASN A 12 1.29 -2.76 -7.41
CA ASN A 12 2.05 -1.78 -6.64
C ASN A 12 3.47 -2.30 -6.32
N PRO A 13 4.49 -1.91 -7.09
CA PRO A 13 5.84 -2.46 -6.92
C PRO A 13 6.60 -1.92 -5.71
N ASP A 14 6.21 -0.76 -5.18
CA ASP A 14 6.88 -0.17 -4.03
C ASP A 14 6.59 -0.98 -2.75
N VAL A 15 5.38 -1.57 -2.64
CA VAL A 15 5.05 -2.52 -1.55
C VAL A 15 5.96 -3.74 -1.60
N SER A 16 6.09 -4.38 -2.78
CA SER A 16 7.01 -5.53 -2.93
C SER A 16 8.48 -5.15 -2.71
N CYS A 17 8.90 -3.95 -3.12
CA CYS A 17 10.26 -3.48 -2.89
C CYS A 17 10.57 -3.33 -1.41
N ASN A 18 9.65 -2.77 -0.62
CA ASN A 18 9.82 -2.70 0.82
C ASN A 18 9.90 -4.08 1.45
N ARG A 19 8.99 -4.99 1.09
CA ARG A 19 8.93 -6.34 1.65
C ARG A 19 10.17 -7.18 1.31
N GLU A 20 10.54 -7.25 0.03
CA GLU A 20 11.54 -8.21 -0.46
C GLU A 20 12.96 -7.63 -0.43
N ILE A 21 13.12 -6.32 -0.64
CA ILE A 21 14.44 -5.69 -0.78
C ILE A 21 14.84 -4.93 0.49
N LYS A 22 14.11 -3.85 0.83
CA LYS A 22 14.53 -2.96 1.93
C LYS A 22 14.44 -3.63 3.30
N PHE A 23 13.43 -4.47 3.49
CA PHE A 23 13.19 -5.18 4.75
C PHE A 23 13.15 -6.70 4.56
N GLY A 24 13.58 -7.18 3.39
CA GLY A 24 13.89 -8.58 3.13
C GLY A 24 15.40 -8.75 3.03
N GLU A 25 15.96 -8.68 1.83
CA GLU A 25 17.40 -8.90 1.61
C GLU A 25 18.31 -7.99 2.44
N LEU A 26 17.99 -6.70 2.59
CA LEU A 26 18.82 -5.79 3.40
C LEU A 26 18.79 -6.16 4.89
N ILE A 27 17.62 -6.47 5.46
CA ILE A 27 17.54 -6.83 6.89
C ILE A 27 18.19 -8.20 7.15
N GLU A 28 18.03 -9.15 6.24
CA GLU A 28 18.70 -10.45 6.28
C GLU A 28 20.22 -10.31 6.17
N TRP A 29 20.70 -9.39 5.33
CA TRP A 29 22.10 -9.05 5.30
C TRP A 29 22.58 -8.45 6.63
N CYS A 30 21.79 -7.57 7.27
CA CYS A 30 22.09 -7.02 8.60
C CYS A 30 22.11 -8.12 9.70
N TYR A 31 21.21 -9.11 9.64
CA TYR A 31 21.24 -10.26 10.56
C TYR A 31 22.53 -11.07 10.40
N ARG A 32 22.91 -11.39 9.14
CA ARG A 32 24.08 -12.23 8.84
C ARG A 32 25.40 -11.53 9.15
N ASN A 33 25.54 -10.25 8.79
CA ASN A 33 26.83 -9.54 8.80
C ASN A 33 26.97 -8.51 9.92
N GLY A 34 25.88 -7.85 10.31
CA GLY A 34 25.87 -6.77 11.32
C GLY A 34 25.41 -7.20 12.70
N GLY A 35 25.05 -8.47 12.89
CA GLY A 35 24.59 -9.00 14.18
C GLY A 35 23.26 -8.42 14.67
N LEU A 36 22.41 -7.94 13.76
CA LEU A 36 21.12 -7.32 14.09
C LEU A 36 20.30 -8.20 15.05
N GLY A 37 19.85 -7.67 16.17
CA GLY A 37 19.00 -8.40 17.13
C GLY A 37 19.66 -9.60 17.84
N LYS A 38 20.99 -9.74 17.81
CA LYS A 38 21.69 -10.73 18.64
C LYS A 38 21.70 -10.29 20.11
N ASP A 39 21.32 -11.20 21.01
CA ASP A 39 21.46 -10.99 22.45
C ASP A 39 22.93 -10.77 22.81
N ARG A 40 23.27 -9.54 23.22
CA ARG A 40 24.62 -9.17 23.67
C ARG A 40 25.09 -10.00 24.88
N ALA A 41 24.17 -10.68 25.58
CA ALA A 41 24.45 -11.51 26.73
C ALA A 41 25.04 -12.91 26.41
N VAL A 42 24.94 -13.40 25.17
CA VAL A 42 25.38 -14.76 24.79
C VAL A 42 26.74 -14.78 24.08
N ALA A 43 27.35 -13.62 23.85
CA ALA A 43 28.69 -13.51 23.26
C ALA A 43 29.80 -13.76 24.30
N GLY A 44 29.84 -14.99 24.84
CA GLY A 44 30.93 -15.50 25.64
C GLY A 44 31.78 -16.49 24.83
N ALA A 45 33.09 -16.23 24.79
CA ALA A 45 34.17 -17.13 24.36
C ALA A 45 34.27 -17.44 22.85
N GLY A 46 34.83 -16.51 22.09
CA GLY A 46 35.57 -16.83 20.86
C GLY A 46 35.00 -16.21 19.58
N GLY A 47 35.25 -14.91 19.36
CA GLY A 47 35.10 -14.30 18.04
C GLY A 47 34.74 -12.82 18.05
N GLY A 48 35.74 -11.95 18.17
CA GLY A 48 35.72 -10.54 17.76
C GLY A 48 34.90 -9.57 18.61
N GLU A 49 35.56 -8.52 19.10
CA GLU A 49 34.96 -7.32 19.72
C GLU A 49 34.19 -6.47 18.69
N GLY A 50 33.18 -7.04 18.02
CA GLY A 50 32.43 -6.37 16.95
C GLY A 50 31.11 -5.76 17.43
N GLU A 51 30.97 -4.44 17.30
CA GLU A 51 29.73 -3.67 17.52
C GLU A 51 28.58 -4.18 16.62
N GLY A 52 27.66 -4.95 17.19
CA GLY A 52 26.43 -5.37 16.51
C GLY A 52 25.36 -4.27 16.53
N TRP A 53 24.63 -4.12 15.43
CA TRP A 53 23.56 -3.13 15.32
C TRP A 53 22.30 -3.60 16.06
N ASP A 54 21.61 -2.69 16.75
CA ASP A 54 20.35 -3.03 17.42
C ASP A 54 19.14 -2.81 16.50
N TYR A 55 19.22 -1.82 15.61
CA TYR A 55 18.12 -1.41 14.75
C TYR A 55 18.59 -0.97 13.35
N LEU A 56 17.74 -1.19 12.36
CA LEU A 56 17.81 -0.58 11.03
C LEU A 56 16.92 0.66 10.97
N ALA A 57 17.50 1.84 10.73
CA ALA A 57 16.73 3.07 10.56
C ALA A 57 16.49 3.39 9.08
N THR A 58 15.27 3.84 8.75
CA THR A 58 14.96 4.34 7.40
C THR A 58 14.19 5.65 7.46
N GLY A 59 14.30 6.46 6.40
CA GLY A 59 13.60 7.74 6.27
C GLY A 59 12.10 7.63 5.93
N HIS A 60 11.45 6.51 6.26
CA HIS A 60 10.01 6.38 6.05
C HIS A 60 9.24 7.22 7.07
N TYR A 61 8.16 7.86 6.60
CA TYR A 61 7.16 8.49 7.46
C TYR A 61 6.17 7.40 7.90
N ALA A 62 6.56 6.66 8.92
CA ALA A 62 5.71 5.72 9.64
C ALA A 62 6.17 5.71 11.10
N ASN A 63 5.43 5.06 11.99
CA ASN A 63 5.83 4.89 13.38
C ASN A 63 5.89 3.40 13.74
N VAL A 64 6.78 3.04 14.66
CA VAL A 64 6.78 1.71 15.28
C VAL A 64 6.66 1.88 16.78
N GLU A 65 5.55 1.41 17.34
CA GLU A 65 5.40 1.30 18.79
C GLU A 65 5.77 -0.12 19.22
N ARG A 66 6.47 -0.24 20.35
CA ARG A 66 6.84 -1.53 20.93
C ARG A 66 6.28 -1.61 22.33
N ASP A 67 5.60 -2.70 22.64
CA ASP A 67 5.18 -2.99 24.01
C ASP A 67 6.44 -3.18 24.89
N PRO A 68 6.64 -2.37 25.95
CA PRO A 68 7.87 -2.41 26.75
C PRO A 68 8.11 -3.73 27.48
N ARG A 69 7.07 -4.56 27.68
CA ARG A 69 7.14 -5.81 28.43
C ARG A 69 7.38 -7.02 27.53
N THR A 70 6.72 -7.04 26.37
CA THR A 70 6.70 -8.18 25.45
C THR A 70 7.58 -7.97 24.23
N GLY A 71 7.97 -6.71 23.96
CA GLY A 71 8.71 -6.31 22.77
C GLY A 71 7.90 -6.40 21.49
N ILE A 72 6.59 -6.66 21.57
CA ILE A 72 5.73 -6.79 20.39
C ILE A 72 5.64 -5.45 19.67
N ALA A 73 5.97 -5.43 18.38
CA ALA A 73 5.99 -4.24 17.57
C ALA A 73 4.69 -4.04 16.78
N LYS A 74 4.22 -2.80 16.70
CA LYS A 74 3.07 -2.37 15.90
C LYS A 74 3.50 -1.32 14.90
N LEU A 75 2.97 -1.38 13.69
CA LEU A 75 3.12 -0.32 12.69
C LEU A 75 2.01 0.70 12.87
N LEU A 76 2.34 1.96 13.06
CA LEU A 76 1.36 3.05 13.14
C LEU A 76 1.61 4.11 12.10
N ARG A 77 0.55 4.84 11.77
CA ARG A 77 0.60 5.98 10.87
C ARG A 77 1.51 7.07 11.42
N ALA A 78 2.20 7.78 10.51
CA ALA A 78 3.00 8.93 10.91
C ALA A 78 2.12 10.15 11.26
N LYS A 79 2.68 11.08 12.03
CA LYS A 79 2.04 12.36 12.36
C LYS A 79 1.68 13.16 11.11
N ASP A 80 2.53 13.15 10.10
CA ASP A 80 2.25 13.78 8.80
C ASP A 80 1.39 12.85 7.95
N SER A 81 0.07 13.02 8.04
CA SER A 81 -0.89 12.21 7.29
C SER A 81 -0.73 12.30 5.76
N ASN A 82 -0.13 13.38 5.26
CA ASN A 82 0.11 13.56 3.82
C ASN A 82 1.37 12.83 3.33
N LYS A 83 2.25 12.45 4.26
CA LYS A 83 3.49 11.72 3.99
C LYS A 83 3.49 10.32 4.56
N ASP A 84 2.50 9.96 5.36
CA ASP A 84 2.31 8.62 5.91
C ASP A 84 2.53 7.53 4.86
N GLN A 85 3.48 6.65 5.15
CA GLN A 85 3.99 5.60 4.27
C GLN A 85 3.63 4.21 4.77
N THR A 86 2.80 4.08 5.81
CA THR A 86 2.30 2.79 6.30
C THR A 86 1.62 1.97 5.20
N TYR A 87 0.96 2.63 4.23
CA TYR A 87 0.41 1.97 3.05
C TYR A 87 1.45 1.10 2.32
N TYR A 88 2.68 1.61 2.14
CA TYR A 88 3.76 0.92 1.45
C TYR A 88 4.50 -0.10 2.32
N LEU A 89 4.26 -0.08 3.63
CA LEU A 89 4.89 -0.95 4.65
C LEU A 89 3.90 -1.98 5.22
N SER A 90 2.67 -2.01 4.69
CA SER A 90 1.56 -2.83 5.16
C SER A 90 1.82 -4.34 5.11
N THR A 91 2.81 -4.77 4.32
CA THR A 91 3.23 -6.17 4.20
C THR A 91 4.49 -6.51 4.99
N LEU A 92 4.93 -5.64 5.91
CA LEU A 92 6.03 -5.97 6.82
C LEU A 92 5.53 -6.86 7.96
N SER A 93 6.36 -7.80 8.41
CA SER A 93 6.04 -8.62 9.58
C SER A 93 6.43 -7.92 10.87
N GLU A 94 5.74 -8.26 11.95
CA GLU A 94 6.07 -7.81 13.29
C GLU A 94 7.53 -8.11 13.66
N LYS A 95 8.04 -9.30 13.29
CA LYS A 95 9.44 -9.71 13.49
C LYS A 95 10.44 -8.73 12.88
N VAL A 96 10.13 -8.21 11.68
CA VAL A 96 10.94 -7.17 11.03
C VAL A 96 10.82 -5.86 11.81
N LEU A 97 9.60 -5.44 12.14
CA LEU A 97 9.34 -4.18 12.82
C LEU A 97 10.05 -4.07 14.17
N ARG A 98 10.24 -5.19 14.90
CA ARG A 98 11.01 -5.20 16.15
C ARG A 98 12.40 -4.59 16.01
N HIS A 99 13.03 -4.72 14.85
CA HIS A 99 14.40 -4.25 14.61
C HIS A 99 14.47 -3.02 13.68
N VAL A 100 13.37 -2.28 13.49
CA VAL A 100 13.33 -1.12 12.60
C VAL A 100 12.97 0.18 13.31
N LEU A 101 13.67 1.26 13.00
CA LEU A 101 13.35 2.62 13.44
C LEU A 101 12.87 3.48 12.26
N PHE A 102 11.85 4.31 12.54
CA PHE A 102 11.36 5.35 11.64
C PHE A 102 11.49 6.71 12.32
N PRO A 103 12.67 7.37 12.24
CA PRO A 103 12.94 8.59 13.01
C PRO A 103 12.06 9.79 12.64
N LEU A 104 11.42 9.74 11.47
CA LEU A 104 10.60 10.84 10.94
C LEU A 104 9.14 10.79 11.42
N ALA A 105 8.74 9.77 12.18
CA ALA A 105 7.37 9.52 12.63
C ALA A 105 6.65 10.75 13.21
N GLN A 106 7.37 11.55 14.00
CA GLN A 106 6.83 12.65 14.81
C GLN A 106 6.91 14.02 14.15
N TYR A 107 7.38 14.08 12.90
CA TYR A 107 7.66 15.33 12.21
C TYR A 107 6.87 15.43 10.92
N ASP A 108 6.39 16.64 10.60
CA ASP A 108 5.96 16.95 9.25
C ASP A 108 7.15 17.22 8.32
N LYS A 109 6.93 17.01 7.02
CA LYS A 109 7.98 17.20 6.01
C LYS A 109 8.61 18.60 6.06
N PRO A 110 7.84 19.70 6.20
CA PRO A 110 8.42 21.03 6.34
C PRO A 110 9.36 21.15 7.55
N THR A 111 9.01 20.56 8.69
CA THR A 111 9.84 20.54 9.90
C THR A 111 11.11 19.75 9.68
N VAL A 112 11.05 18.56 9.06
CA VAL A 112 12.25 17.79 8.70
C VAL A 112 13.19 18.58 7.80
N LYS A 113 12.66 19.29 6.79
CA LYS A 113 13.48 20.16 5.93
C LYS A 113 14.11 21.32 6.72
N ARG A 114 13.37 21.93 7.65
CA ARG A 114 13.89 22.99 8.52
C ARG A 114 15.02 22.49 9.43
N MET A 115 14.86 21.32 10.05
CA MET A 115 15.88 20.70 10.89
C MET A 115 17.16 20.43 10.10
N ALA A 116 17.03 19.84 8.90
CA ALA A 116 18.16 19.59 8.01
C ALA A 116 18.88 20.89 7.60
N LEU A 117 18.13 21.95 7.24
CA LEU A 117 18.71 23.25 6.88
C LEU A 117 19.39 23.92 8.07
N ALA A 118 18.79 23.88 9.26
CA ALA A 118 19.36 24.46 10.48
C ALA A 118 20.73 23.84 10.80
N VAL A 119 20.82 22.51 10.82
CA VAL A 119 22.09 21.79 11.04
C VAL A 119 23.12 22.16 9.97
N SER A 120 22.71 22.23 8.70
CA SER A 120 23.62 22.60 7.61
C SER A 120 24.13 24.05 7.65
N ASN A 121 23.39 24.97 8.30
CA ASN A 121 23.74 26.39 8.37
C ASN A 121 24.53 26.77 9.63
N THR A 122 24.30 26.09 10.76
CA THR A 122 24.98 26.41 12.03
C THR A 122 26.50 26.29 11.90
N THR A 123 27.00 25.31 11.15
CA THR A 123 28.44 25.08 11.00
C THR A 123 29.14 26.11 10.10
N THR A 124 28.45 26.73 9.14
CA THR A 124 29.03 27.75 8.24
C THR A 124 29.35 29.07 8.96
N THR A 125 28.69 29.33 10.09
CA THR A 125 28.81 30.61 10.83
C THR A 125 29.94 30.61 11.86
N SER A 126 30.41 29.43 12.28
CA SER A 126 31.45 29.24 13.29
C SER A 126 32.88 29.13 12.73
N THR A 127 33.06 29.02 11.42
CA THR A 127 34.39 28.88 10.76
C THR A 127 35.00 30.19 10.25
N SER A 128 34.33 31.34 10.45
CA SER A 128 34.83 32.65 9.98
C SER A 128 35.69 33.40 11.01
N SER A 129 36.06 32.78 12.13
CA SER A 129 37.02 33.34 13.08
C SER A 129 37.97 32.28 13.62
N THR A 130 39.26 32.44 13.27
CA THR A 130 40.47 31.75 13.77
C THR A 130 41.01 30.62 12.88
N SER A 131 42.05 30.96 12.13
CA SER A 131 42.96 30.05 11.43
C SER A 131 43.86 29.31 12.42
N SER A 132 43.83 27.98 12.43
CA SER A 132 45.02 27.09 12.35
C SER A 132 44.68 25.62 12.63
N SER A 133 45.19 24.77 11.74
CA SER A 133 45.49 23.33 11.89
C SER A 133 44.38 22.38 12.36
N SER A 134 43.87 21.55 11.46
CA SER A 134 44.20 20.11 11.40
C SER A 134 43.34 19.37 10.37
N SER A 135 43.98 18.44 9.68
CA SER A 135 43.55 17.73 8.49
C SER A 135 42.59 16.56 8.77
N SER A 136 41.36 16.87 9.20
CA SER A 136 40.28 15.87 9.35
C SER A 136 38.87 16.41 9.00
N SER A 137 38.77 17.51 8.25
CA SER A 137 37.53 18.28 8.09
C SER A 137 36.74 18.05 6.78
N SER A 138 37.21 17.23 5.84
CA SER A 138 36.55 17.09 4.53
C SER A 138 35.24 16.30 4.59
N THR A 139 35.17 15.25 5.41
CA THR A 139 34.00 14.38 5.54
C THR A 139 32.79 15.09 6.15
N THR A 140 33.00 15.98 7.11
CA THR A 140 31.90 16.72 7.76
C THR A 140 31.31 17.81 6.87
N GLU A 141 32.14 18.47 6.05
CA GLU A 141 31.66 19.47 5.08
C GLU A 141 30.86 18.83 3.95
N ASP A 142 31.31 17.66 3.45
CA ASP A 142 30.61 16.87 2.43
C ASP A 142 29.26 16.33 2.94
N GLU A 143 29.20 15.89 4.20
CA GLU A 143 27.96 15.43 4.86
C GLU A 143 26.94 16.57 5.03
N LEU A 144 27.39 17.75 5.49
CA LEU A 144 26.52 18.92 5.65
C LEU A 144 26.00 19.44 4.30
N THR A 145 26.85 19.43 3.28
CA THR A 145 26.48 19.76 1.90
C THR A 145 25.45 18.77 1.37
N SER A 146 25.67 17.47 1.60
CA SER A 146 24.72 16.41 1.22
C SER A 146 23.37 16.56 1.93
N LEU A 147 23.38 16.91 3.21
CA LEU A 147 22.16 17.16 4.00
C LEU A 147 21.39 18.39 3.49
N ARG A 148 22.10 19.49 3.19
CA ARG A 148 21.50 20.68 2.57
C ARG A 148 20.86 20.34 1.22
N ASN A 149 21.58 19.61 0.38
CA ASN A 149 21.08 19.17 -0.92
C ASN A 149 19.83 18.28 -0.76
N ALA A 150 19.82 17.34 0.20
CA ALA A 150 18.66 16.53 0.51
C ALA A 150 17.45 17.36 0.97
N ALA A 151 17.66 18.43 1.74
CA ALA A 151 16.60 19.33 2.19
C ALA A 151 15.98 20.12 1.04
N LEU A 152 16.82 20.61 0.12
CA LEU A 152 16.40 21.40 -1.04
C LEU A 152 15.83 20.55 -2.19
N LYS A 153 16.22 19.28 -2.27
CA LYS A 153 15.77 18.35 -3.31
C LYS A 153 14.24 18.25 -3.33
N LYS A 154 13.68 18.35 -4.54
CA LYS A 154 12.27 18.01 -4.80
C LYS A 154 12.09 16.50 -4.62
N GLU A 155 10.96 16.09 -4.07
CA GLU A 155 10.69 14.69 -3.81
C GLU A 155 10.79 13.85 -5.08
N SER A 156 11.37 12.66 -4.95
CA SER A 156 11.36 11.67 -6.02
C SER A 156 9.91 11.24 -6.27
N MET A 157 9.48 11.34 -7.53
CA MET A 157 8.18 10.86 -7.99
C MET A 157 8.40 9.63 -8.86
N GLY A 158 7.52 8.63 -8.75
CA GLY A 158 7.60 7.38 -9.51
C GLY A 158 8.01 6.17 -8.66
N ILE A 159 8.14 5.02 -9.31
CA ILE A 159 8.48 3.74 -8.69
C ILE A 159 9.94 3.74 -8.23
N CYS A 160 10.21 3.19 -7.05
CA CYS A 160 11.50 3.29 -6.35
C CYS A 160 12.74 3.00 -7.22
N PHE A 161 12.69 2.01 -8.11
CA PHE A 161 13.85 1.54 -8.89
C PHE A 161 13.85 1.93 -10.37
N VAL A 162 12.72 2.43 -10.91
CA VAL A 162 12.61 2.78 -12.34
C VAL A 162 13.23 4.16 -12.63
N GLY A 163 13.44 4.97 -11.59
CA GLY A 163 14.00 6.32 -11.69
C GLY A 163 13.04 7.33 -12.32
N GLN A 164 13.57 8.51 -12.69
CA GLN A 164 12.78 9.59 -13.30
C GLN A 164 12.59 9.40 -14.81
N ARG A 165 12.02 8.26 -15.24
CA ARG A 165 11.59 8.13 -16.64
C ARG A 165 10.36 9.02 -16.87
N ARG A 166 10.32 9.75 -17.99
CA ARG A 166 9.25 10.72 -18.29
C ARG A 166 7.85 10.08 -18.39
N ARG A 167 7.76 8.81 -18.81
CA ARG A 167 6.50 8.05 -18.93
C ARG A 167 6.73 6.60 -18.53
N PHE A 168 5.99 6.13 -17.53
CA PHE A 168 6.11 4.74 -17.05
C PHE A 168 5.69 3.71 -18.11
N GLY A 169 4.73 4.04 -18.98
CA GLY A 169 4.32 3.16 -20.08
C GLY A 169 5.44 2.85 -21.08
N ASP A 170 6.47 3.70 -21.21
CA ASP A 170 7.60 3.42 -22.10
C ASP A 170 8.59 2.44 -21.45
N PHE A 171 8.70 2.43 -20.12
CA PHE A 171 9.43 1.38 -19.39
C PHE A 171 8.77 0.02 -19.57
N LEU A 172 7.44 -0.07 -19.46
CA LEU A 172 6.74 -1.35 -19.63
C LEU A 172 6.93 -1.95 -21.03
N LYS A 173 7.04 -1.13 -22.07
CA LYS A 173 7.26 -1.60 -23.46
C LYS A 173 8.62 -2.24 -23.69
N GLU A 174 9.59 -2.04 -22.80
CA GLU A 174 10.87 -2.76 -22.86
C GLU A 174 10.73 -4.23 -22.46
N TYR A 175 9.60 -4.60 -21.84
CA TYR A 175 9.36 -5.94 -21.29
C TYR A 175 8.05 -6.58 -21.75
N LEU A 176 7.06 -5.78 -22.18
CA LEU A 176 5.74 -6.23 -22.59
C LEU A 176 5.46 -5.77 -24.01
N ASP A 177 5.11 -6.71 -24.87
CA ASP A 177 4.73 -6.42 -26.24
C ASP A 177 3.38 -5.68 -26.27
N PRO A 178 3.31 -4.50 -26.88
CA PRO A 178 2.05 -3.79 -27.04
C PRO A 178 1.12 -4.55 -27.99
N LEU A 179 -0.06 -4.91 -27.50
CA LEU A 179 -1.15 -5.46 -28.32
C LEU A 179 -2.28 -4.41 -28.46
N PRO A 180 -2.33 -3.67 -29.57
CA PRO A 180 -3.41 -2.71 -29.82
C PRO A 180 -4.77 -3.39 -29.95
N GLY A 181 -5.83 -2.71 -29.52
CA GLY A 181 -7.19 -3.25 -29.50
C GLY A 181 -8.25 -2.15 -29.40
N PRO A 182 -9.53 -2.47 -29.62
CA PRO A 182 -10.58 -1.47 -29.67
C PRO A 182 -10.84 -0.82 -28.29
N VAL A 183 -11.29 0.43 -28.31
CA VAL A 183 -11.82 1.14 -27.15
C VAL A 183 -13.32 1.24 -27.31
N ARG A 184 -14.08 0.67 -26.37
CA ARG A 184 -15.54 0.65 -26.39
C ARG A 184 -16.14 1.45 -25.24
N VAL A 185 -17.26 2.11 -25.50
CA VAL A 185 -18.05 2.77 -24.47
C VAL A 185 -18.96 1.75 -23.79
N ASN A 186 -18.94 1.71 -22.46
CA ASN A 186 -19.92 0.94 -21.69
C ASN A 186 -21.31 1.59 -21.81
N GLY A 187 -22.32 0.81 -22.23
CA GLY A 187 -23.72 1.24 -22.24
C GLY A 187 -24.24 1.97 -23.50
N LEU A 188 -23.60 1.81 -24.67
CA LEU A 188 -24.05 2.36 -25.96
C LEU A 188 -23.84 1.34 -27.11
N ASP A 189 -24.46 0.17 -27.03
CA ASP A 189 -24.25 -0.96 -27.97
C ASP A 189 -22.77 -1.34 -28.19
N GLY A 190 -21.92 -1.01 -27.22
CA GLY A 190 -20.47 -1.20 -27.30
C GLY A 190 -19.80 -0.35 -28.38
N LEU A 191 -20.30 0.87 -28.66
CA LEU A 191 -19.73 1.82 -29.62
C LEU A 191 -18.20 1.88 -29.51
N VAL A 192 -17.52 1.56 -30.62
CA VAL A 192 -16.07 1.69 -30.74
C VAL A 192 -15.71 3.15 -31.00
N ILE A 193 -14.88 3.72 -30.15
CA ILE A 193 -14.51 5.15 -30.19
C ILE A 193 -13.01 5.38 -30.44
N GLY A 194 -12.23 4.31 -30.60
CA GLY A 194 -10.81 4.40 -30.90
C GLY A 194 -10.08 3.07 -30.70
N THR A 195 -8.74 3.16 -30.64
CA THR A 195 -7.84 2.02 -30.47
C THR A 195 -6.83 2.34 -29.38
N HIS A 196 -6.65 1.43 -28.41
CA HIS A 196 -5.62 1.55 -27.39
C HIS A 196 -4.28 0.99 -27.88
N LYS A 197 -3.18 1.36 -27.23
CA LYS A 197 -1.81 0.90 -27.58
C LYS A 197 -1.35 -0.34 -26.80
N GLY A 198 -2.22 -0.92 -25.99
CA GLY A 198 -1.96 -2.09 -25.14
C GLY A 198 -2.59 -1.90 -23.77
N LEU A 199 -3.31 -2.91 -23.28
CA LEU A 199 -4.12 -2.81 -22.05
C LEU A 199 -3.28 -2.50 -20.79
N PHE A 200 -2.02 -2.95 -20.75
CA PHE A 200 -1.10 -2.69 -19.63
C PHE A 200 -0.78 -1.21 -19.38
N GLN A 201 -1.15 -0.31 -20.30
CA GLN A 201 -0.96 1.14 -20.15
C GLN A 201 -2.10 1.84 -19.42
N TYR A 202 -3.16 1.11 -19.05
CA TYR A 202 -4.39 1.66 -18.52
C TYR A 202 -4.71 1.08 -17.14
N THR A 203 -5.14 1.95 -16.23
CA THR A 203 -5.65 1.58 -14.92
C THR A 203 -7.09 2.10 -14.77
N VAL A 204 -7.94 1.33 -14.10
CA VAL A 204 -9.31 1.73 -13.77
C VAL A 204 -9.35 3.12 -13.14
N GLY A 205 -10.27 3.97 -13.61
CA GLY A 205 -10.46 5.35 -13.14
C GLY A 205 -9.48 6.39 -13.69
N GLN A 206 -8.49 5.98 -14.47
CA GLN A 206 -7.58 6.86 -15.19
C GLN A 206 -8.30 7.53 -16.37
N ALA A 207 -7.94 8.76 -16.70
CA ALA A 207 -8.33 9.35 -17.99
C ALA A 207 -7.71 8.50 -19.12
N SER A 208 -8.52 8.05 -20.07
CA SER A 208 -8.04 7.14 -21.12
C SER A 208 -7.12 7.84 -22.12
N GLY A 209 -7.20 9.17 -22.24
CA GLY A 209 -6.50 9.93 -23.27
C GLY A 209 -7.07 9.71 -24.68
N ILE A 210 -8.17 8.96 -24.81
CA ILE A 210 -8.90 8.77 -26.06
C ILE A 210 -9.78 9.99 -26.29
N ILE A 211 -9.66 10.59 -27.47
CA ILE A 211 -10.43 11.76 -27.87
C ILE A 211 -11.51 11.28 -28.84
N HIS A 212 -12.76 11.30 -28.40
CA HIS A 212 -13.93 11.05 -29.23
C HIS A 212 -15.02 12.02 -28.80
N LYS A 213 -15.45 12.88 -29.74
CA LYS A 213 -16.28 14.07 -29.46
C LYS A 213 -15.62 14.99 -28.41
N HIS A 214 -16.41 15.76 -27.68
CA HIS A 214 -15.94 16.68 -26.62
C HIS A 214 -15.90 16.03 -25.22
N ASN A 215 -15.95 14.70 -25.15
CA ASN A 215 -16.09 13.95 -23.90
C ASN A 215 -14.73 13.64 -23.26
N LYS A 216 -14.71 13.51 -21.93
CA LYS A 216 -13.54 13.03 -21.17
C LYS A 216 -13.76 11.58 -20.78
N TRP A 217 -13.18 10.68 -21.55
CA TRP A 217 -13.31 9.25 -21.34
C TRP A 217 -12.43 8.75 -20.19
N VAL A 218 -13.02 7.96 -19.30
CA VAL A 218 -12.37 7.37 -18.12
C VAL A 218 -12.40 5.85 -18.26
N VAL A 219 -11.28 5.21 -17.95
CA VAL A 219 -11.16 3.74 -17.99
C VAL A 219 -12.10 3.13 -16.95
N LEU A 220 -13.03 2.29 -17.39
CA LEU A 220 -13.89 1.50 -16.51
C LEU A 220 -13.25 0.16 -16.19
N ARG A 221 -12.79 -0.56 -17.21
CA ARG A 221 -12.11 -1.87 -17.07
C ARG A 221 -11.35 -2.24 -18.35
N THR A 222 -10.49 -3.24 -18.22
CA THR A 222 -9.84 -3.92 -19.33
C THR A 222 -10.50 -5.28 -19.52
N ASP A 223 -10.69 -5.70 -20.76
CA ASP A 223 -11.15 -7.04 -21.12
C ASP A 223 -10.02 -7.71 -21.90
N LEU A 224 -9.35 -8.68 -21.26
CA LEU A 224 -8.23 -9.39 -21.87
C LEU A 224 -8.69 -10.38 -22.94
N THR A 225 -9.86 -11.00 -22.77
CA THR A 225 -10.38 -12.01 -23.70
C THR A 225 -10.66 -11.39 -25.06
N SER A 226 -11.32 -10.23 -25.08
CA SER A 226 -11.61 -9.49 -26.31
C SER A 226 -10.57 -8.42 -26.65
N ASN A 227 -9.46 -8.34 -25.90
CA ASN A 227 -8.44 -7.30 -26.00
C ASN A 227 -9.05 -5.88 -26.15
N THR A 228 -10.01 -5.55 -25.29
CA THR A 228 -10.81 -4.32 -25.39
C THR A 228 -10.63 -3.44 -24.15
N LEU A 229 -10.43 -2.14 -24.38
CA LEU A 229 -10.49 -1.14 -23.31
C LEU A 229 -11.93 -0.62 -23.19
N ILE A 230 -12.55 -0.81 -22.03
CA ILE A 230 -13.91 -0.35 -21.78
C ILE A 230 -13.85 0.96 -20.99
N VAL A 231 -14.54 1.98 -21.50
CA VAL A 231 -14.55 3.33 -20.93
C VAL A 231 -15.95 3.84 -20.64
N VAL A 232 -16.03 4.85 -19.77
CA VAL A 232 -17.23 5.60 -19.43
C VAL A 232 -16.98 7.10 -19.58
N ASP A 233 -18.06 7.87 -19.71
CA ASP A 233 -17.97 9.32 -19.81
C ASP A 233 -17.84 9.96 -18.42
N GLY A 234 -16.81 10.78 -18.23
CA GLY A 234 -16.61 11.59 -17.04
C GLY A 234 -16.07 10.82 -15.82
N THR A 235 -15.50 11.57 -14.88
CA THR A 235 -14.92 11.02 -13.65
C THR A 235 -15.96 10.66 -12.58
N GLN A 236 -17.18 11.16 -12.72
CA GLN A 236 -18.30 10.96 -11.81
C GLN A 236 -19.29 9.91 -12.33
N ASN A 237 -18.92 9.12 -13.35
CA ASN A 237 -19.79 8.05 -13.81
C ASN A 237 -20.01 7.02 -12.71
N ASP A 238 -21.27 6.72 -12.42
CA ASP A 238 -21.68 5.82 -11.34
C ASP A 238 -21.08 4.41 -11.41
N ARG A 239 -20.73 3.93 -12.62
CA ARG A 239 -20.08 2.62 -12.82
C ARG A 239 -18.65 2.56 -12.31
N LEU A 240 -18.02 3.72 -12.07
CA LEU A 240 -16.71 3.77 -11.43
C LEU A 240 -16.80 3.52 -9.93
N PHE A 241 -17.99 3.52 -9.32
CA PHE A 241 -18.16 3.45 -7.87
C PHE A 241 -18.61 2.05 -7.44
N SER A 242 -17.92 1.51 -6.44
CA SER A 242 -18.15 0.17 -5.92
C SER A 242 -18.34 0.18 -4.41
N PRO A 243 -19.26 -0.63 -3.85
CA PRO A 243 -19.49 -0.70 -2.41
C PRO A 243 -18.37 -1.43 -1.65
N GLY A 244 -17.43 -2.08 -2.35
CA GLY A 244 -16.46 -2.94 -1.70
C GLY A 244 -15.57 -3.69 -2.66
N LEU A 245 -14.80 -4.64 -2.15
CA LEU A 245 -13.89 -5.44 -2.96
C LEU A 245 -13.68 -6.84 -2.38
N ILE A 246 -13.11 -7.71 -3.21
CA ILE A 246 -12.51 -8.96 -2.78
C ILE A 246 -10.99 -8.78 -2.75
N ALA A 247 -10.38 -9.13 -1.64
CA ALA A 247 -8.94 -9.09 -1.44
C ALA A 247 -8.39 -10.51 -1.25
N GLU A 248 -7.19 -10.74 -1.80
CA GLU A 248 -6.42 -11.98 -1.74
C GLU A 248 -4.99 -11.71 -1.27
N ASP A 249 -4.21 -12.77 -1.02
CA ASP A 249 -2.80 -12.67 -0.60
C ASP A 249 -2.60 -11.78 0.64
N TRP A 250 -3.38 -12.05 1.68
CA TRP A 250 -3.35 -11.28 2.92
C TRP A 250 -2.03 -11.42 3.67
N HIS A 251 -1.50 -10.29 4.11
CA HIS A 251 -0.39 -10.20 5.05
C HIS A 251 -0.84 -9.45 6.29
N TRP A 252 -0.88 -10.16 7.42
CA TRP A 252 -1.13 -9.57 8.73
C TRP A 252 0.20 -9.24 9.39
N ILE A 253 0.36 -8.00 9.89
CA ILE A 253 1.62 -7.59 10.52
C ILE A 253 1.92 -8.47 11.74
N ALA A 254 0.91 -8.71 12.58
CA ALA A 254 0.98 -9.60 13.74
C ALA A 254 1.06 -11.11 13.37
N GLY A 255 1.12 -11.46 12.08
CA GLY A 255 1.15 -12.85 11.60
C GLY A 255 -0.20 -13.57 11.63
N SER A 256 -1.24 -12.95 12.19
CA SER A 256 -2.60 -13.49 12.24
C SER A 256 -3.64 -12.36 12.22
N PRO A 257 -4.90 -12.66 11.84
CA PRO A 257 -5.99 -11.68 11.90
C PRO A 257 -6.14 -11.08 13.31
N PRO A 258 -6.43 -9.77 13.43
CA PRO A 258 -6.49 -9.10 14.73
C PRO A 258 -7.63 -9.63 15.59
N THR A 259 -7.41 -9.71 16.90
CA THR A 259 -8.38 -10.24 17.87
C THR A 259 -9.75 -9.56 17.77
N ARG A 260 -9.79 -8.24 17.52
CA ARG A 260 -11.03 -7.47 17.35
C ARG A 260 -11.85 -7.96 16.16
N LEU A 261 -11.20 -8.35 15.06
CA LEU A 261 -11.86 -8.96 13.91
C LEU A 261 -12.44 -10.33 14.27
N LEU A 262 -11.65 -11.18 14.93
CA LEU A 262 -12.08 -12.51 15.37
C LEU A 262 -13.29 -12.44 16.32
N GLN A 263 -13.26 -11.53 17.30
CA GLN A 263 -14.37 -11.31 18.24
C GLN A 263 -15.65 -10.85 17.54
N ARG A 264 -15.53 -9.97 16.54
CA ARG A 264 -16.68 -9.51 15.76
C ARG A 264 -17.33 -10.64 14.99
N LEU A 265 -16.53 -11.44 14.28
CA LEU A 265 -17.01 -12.58 13.51
C LEU A 265 -17.65 -13.66 14.40
N ALA A 266 -17.19 -13.80 15.65
CA ALA A 266 -17.85 -14.64 16.66
C ALA A 266 -19.23 -14.11 17.08
N SER A 267 -19.34 -12.78 17.22
CA SER A 267 -20.53 -12.10 17.71
C SER A 267 -21.64 -12.03 16.66
N THR A 268 -21.30 -11.89 15.38
CA THR A 268 -22.26 -11.92 14.26
C THR A 268 -22.95 -13.27 14.11
N ASN A 269 -22.30 -14.36 14.55
CA ASN A 269 -22.91 -15.70 14.55
C ASN A 269 -23.85 -15.96 15.73
N THR A 270 -23.82 -15.12 16.78
CA THR A 270 -24.56 -15.37 18.03
C THR A 270 -25.71 -14.41 18.28
N ASN A 271 -25.71 -13.20 17.68
CA ASN A 271 -26.72 -12.19 17.96
C ASN A 271 -27.46 -11.72 16.69
N ALA A 272 -28.64 -12.32 16.45
CA ALA A 272 -29.63 -11.81 15.50
C ALA A 272 -30.65 -10.83 16.15
N ASN A 273 -30.56 -10.54 17.45
CA ASN A 273 -31.55 -9.68 18.13
C ASN A 273 -30.90 -8.82 19.24
N SER A 274 -30.60 -7.55 18.96
CA SER A 274 -30.65 -6.47 19.96
C SER A 274 -30.49 -5.11 19.27
N THR A 275 -31.49 -4.26 19.39
CA THR A 275 -31.51 -2.89 18.85
C THR A 275 -31.59 -1.92 20.00
N THR A 276 -30.50 -1.21 20.32
CA THR A 276 -30.54 0.18 20.82
C THR A 276 -29.14 0.78 20.95
N THR A 277 -28.99 2.05 20.55
CA THR A 277 -28.21 3.15 21.18
C THR A 277 -27.24 3.92 20.26
N THR A 278 -27.58 5.20 20.07
CA THR A 278 -26.79 6.43 19.75
C THR A 278 -25.81 6.45 18.56
N THR A 279 -25.95 7.49 17.75
CA THR A 279 -25.49 7.63 16.36
C THR A 279 -23.98 7.66 16.13
N ALA A 280 -23.17 8.18 17.07
CA ALA A 280 -21.71 8.23 16.90
C ALA A 280 -21.02 6.91 17.30
N SER A 281 -21.58 6.20 18.28
CA SER A 281 -21.15 4.84 18.66
C SER A 281 -21.65 3.78 17.68
N GLN A 282 -22.74 4.05 16.95
CA GLN A 282 -23.25 3.15 15.92
C GLN A 282 -22.28 3.00 14.75
N ASP A 283 -21.68 4.09 14.27
CA ASP A 283 -20.76 4.05 13.12
C ASP A 283 -19.50 3.20 13.39
N GLU A 284 -18.85 3.36 14.56
CA GLU A 284 -17.71 2.49 14.93
C GLU A 284 -18.15 1.05 15.21
N SER A 285 -19.40 0.84 15.65
CA SER A 285 -19.95 -0.50 15.83
C SER A 285 -20.24 -1.17 14.50
N GLU A 286 -20.66 -0.44 13.47
CA GLU A 286 -21.01 -0.96 12.15
C GLU A 286 -19.78 -1.09 11.24
N TYR A 287 -18.87 -0.12 11.27
CA TYR A 287 -17.64 -0.06 10.48
C TYR A 287 -16.42 0.08 11.42
N PRO A 288 -15.95 -1.02 12.01
CA PRO A 288 -14.95 -0.99 13.09
C PRO A 288 -13.52 -0.71 12.61
N PHE A 289 -13.29 -0.79 11.29
CA PHE A 289 -11.99 -0.60 10.68
C PHE A 289 -12.07 0.50 9.64
N THR A 290 -10.90 0.98 9.22
CA THR A 290 -10.79 1.78 8.00
C THR A 290 -9.84 1.12 7.02
N ALA A 291 -10.00 1.39 5.74
CA ALA A 291 -9.08 0.89 4.73
C ALA A 291 -8.75 1.91 3.64
N GLN A 292 -7.56 1.76 3.08
CA GLN A 292 -7.09 2.49 1.90
C GLN A 292 -6.95 1.51 0.73
N ILE A 293 -7.34 1.94 -0.47
CA ILE A 293 -7.21 1.13 -1.71
C ILE A 293 -6.24 1.76 -2.72
N ARG A 294 -5.65 2.91 -2.35
CA ARG A 294 -4.53 3.56 -3.05
C ARG A 294 -3.80 4.52 -2.11
N HIS A 295 -2.54 4.78 -2.40
CA HIS A 295 -1.74 5.77 -1.67
C HIS A 295 -2.36 7.19 -1.76
N ARG A 296 -2.26 7.95 -0.66
CA ARG A 296 -2.85 9.29 -0.43
C ARG A 296 -4.38 9.36 -0.39
N GLN A 297 -5.08 8.24 -0.50
CA GLN A 297 -6.50 8.20 -0.16
C GLN A 297 -6.65 8.30 1.36
N VAL A 298 -7.61 9.11 1.82
CA VAL A 298 -8.02 9.11 3.22
C VAL A 298 -8.61 7.74 3.56
N PRO A 299 -8.17 7.04 4.62
CA PRO A 299 -8.77 5.77 5.03
C PRO A 299 -10.30 5.88 5.15
N GLN A 300 -10.99 4.88 4.62
CA GLN A 300 -12.46 4.87 4.54
C GLN A 300 -13.03 3.82 5.48
N PRO A 301 -14.08 4.12 6.27
CA PRO A 301 -14.72 3.14 7.15
C PRO A 301 -15.17 1.89 6.39
N CYS A 302 -14.87 0.72 6.95
CA CYS A 302 -15.17 -0.56 6.31
C CYS A 302 -15.42 -1.70 7.31
N THR A 303 -16.07 -2.74 6.80
CA THR A 303 -16.15 -4.07 7.40
C THR A 303 -15.36 -5.05 6.55
N ILE A 304 -14.86 -6.11 7.19
CA ILE A 304 -14.14 -7.19 6.54
C ILE A 304 -14.66 -8.54 7.06
N GLU A 305 -14.86 -9.48 6.13
CA GLU A 305 -15.28 -10.85 6.42
C GLU A 305 -14.54 -11.83 5.51
N PRO A 306 -14.16 -13.03 6.00
CA PRO A 306 -13.58 -14.06 5.17
C PRO A 306 -14.63 -14.62 4.19
N ILE A 307 -14.16 -15.10 3.03
CA ILE A 307 -14.98 -15.85 2.07
C ILE A 307 -14.50 -17.30 2.11
N TRP A 308 -15.41 -18.18 2.52
CA TRP A 308 -15.17 -19.61 2.59
C TRP A 308 -15.68 -20.27 1.31
N ASP A 309 -14.93 -21.23 0.78
CA ASP A 309 -15.44 -22.11 -0.27
C ASP A 309 -16.54 -23.00 0.32
N THR A 310 -17.71 -23.00 -0.32
CA THR A 310 -18.96 -23.66 0.11
C THR A 310 -18.85 -25.18 0.26
N THR A 311 -17.71 -25.77 -0.12
CA THR A 311 -17.49 -27.22 0.00
C THR A 311 -17.11 -27.66 1.42
N THR A 312 -16.71 -26.74 2.31
CA THR A 312 -16.36 -27.08 3.71
C THR A 312 -17.48 -26.64 4.65
N THR A 313 -18.29 -27.61 5.06
CA THR A 313 -19.46 -27.44 5.94
C THR A 313 -19.17 -26.57 7.18
N MET A 314 -20.13 -25.70 7.51
CA MET A 314 -20.23 -24.73 8.62
C MET A 314 -19.96 -25.29 10.03
N THR A 315 -18.76 -25.82 10.28
CA THR A 315 -18.29 -26.24 11.60
C THR A 315 -16.85 -25.80 11.86
N MET A 316 -16.35 -24.80 11.13
CA MET A 316 -15.01 -24.28 11.35
C MET A 316 -15.07 -23.19 12.41
N ALA A 317 -14.67 -23.57 13.63
CA ALA A 317 -14.46 -22.67 14.74
C ALA A 317 -13.56 -21.48 14.34
N LEU A 318 -13.67 -20.37 15.07
CA LEU A 318 -12.91 -19.11 14.94
C LEU A 318 -11.39 -19.23 14.75
N LYS A 319 -10.81 -20.43 14.93
CA LYS A 319 -9.41 -20.76 14.70
C LYS A 319 -9.02 -20.84 13.22
N ASP A 320 -9.96 -20.95 12.28
CA ASP A 320 -9.63 -21.15 10.86
C ASP A 320 -9.69 -19.89 9.98
N ILE A 321 -10.01 -18.72 10.54
CA ILE A 321 -10.02 -17.46 9.76
C ILE A 321 -8.61 -17.14 9.22
N SER A 322 -7.57 -17.62 9.88
CA SER A 322 -6.18 -17.50 9.39
C SER A 322 -5.91 -18.28 8.11
N SER A 323 -6.72 -19.27 7.73
CA SER A 323 -6.57 -20.02 6.49
C SER A 323 -7.37 -19.45 5.32
N ALA A 324 -8.27 -18.49 5.59
CA ALA A 324 -9.08 -17.87 4.55
C ALA A 324 -8.19 -17.20 3.50
N GLN A 325 -8.31 -17.64 2.25
CA GLN A 325 -7.52 -17.10 1.14
C GLN A 325 -8.10 -15.78 0.60
N LEU A 326 -9.41 -15.58 0.79
CA LEU A 326 -10.14 -14.43 0.28
C LEU A 326 -10.91 -13.74 1.40
N PHE A 327 -10.94 -12.42 1.35
CA PHE A 327 -11.78 -11.62 2.23
C PHE A 327 -12.60 -10.63 1.42
N ARG A 328 -13.86 -10.46 1.81
CA ARG A 328 -14.72 -9.40 1.32
C ARG A 328 -14.55 -8.19 2.22
N VAL A 329 -14.32 -7.03 1.62
CA VAL A 329 -14.33 -5.73 2.28
C VAL A 329 -15.50 -4.92 1.76
N ARG A 330 -16.32 -4.37 2.66
CA ARG A 330 -17.41 -3.45 2.31
C ARG A 330 -17.15 -2.11 2.97
N PHE A 331 -17.25 -1.04 2.19
CA PHE A 331 -17.08 0.32 2.68
C PHE A 331 -18.42 0.91 3.09
N LYS A 332 -18.39 1.89 3.99
CA LYS A 332 -19.56 2.72 4.31
C LYS A 332 -20.04 3.50 3.08
N ASP A 333 -19.11 4.22 2.45
CA ASP A 333 -19.37 5.00 1.24
C ASP A 333 -18.81 4.30 0.00
N LEU A 334 -19.44 4.53 -1.16
CA LEU A 334 -18.97 3.96 -2.41
C LEU A 334 -17.56 4.44 -2.76
N GLN A 335 -16.71 3.50 -3.14
CA GLN A 335 -15.32 3.75 -3.49
C GLN A 335 -15.16 3.82 -5.00
N ARG A 336 -14.61 4.94 -5.47
CA ARG A 336 -14.34 5.16 -6.89
C ARG A 336 -13.14 4.34 -7.34
N ALA A 337 -13.21 3.72 -8.51
CA ALA A 337 -12.10 3.13 -9.26
C ALA A 337 -11.21 2.20 -8.43
N ILE A 338 -11.80 1.15 -7.87
CA ILE A 338 -11.08 0.06 -7.21
C ILE A 338 -10.34 -0.73 -8.30
N ALA A 339 -9.01 -0.72 -8.27
CA ALA A 339 -8.18 -1.31 -9.33
C ALA A 339 -7.61 -2.67 -8.88
N PRO A 340 -7.91 -3.78 -9.60
CA PRO A 340 -7.26 -5.07 -9.36
C PRO A 340 -5.73 -4.99 -9.42
N GLY A 341 -5.04 -5.71 -8.55
CA GLY A 341 -3.57 -5.70 -8.39
C GLY A 341 -3.03 -4.55 -7.54
N GLN A 342 -3.82 -3.51 -7.26
CA GLN A 342 -3.46 -2.52 -6.24
C GLN A 342 -3.58 -3.13 -4.85
N GLN A 343 -3.17 -2.36 -3.84
CA GLN A 343 -3.10 -2.82 -2.47
C GLN A 343 -4.29 -2.27 -1.68
N LEU A 344 -4.92 -3.15 -0.92
CA LEU A 344 -5.79 -2.81 0.19
C LEU A 344 -4.92 -2.75 1.44
N VAL A 345 -5.07 -1.72 2.26
CA VAL A 345 -4.42 -1.63 3.58
C VAL A 345 -5.47 -1.38 4.64
N LEU A 346 -5.49 -2.23 5.68
CA LEU A 346 -6.48 -2.20 6.75
C LEU A 346 -5.88 -1.55 8.00
N TYR A 347 -6.66 -0.69 8.64
CA TYR A 347 -6.27 0.02 9.84
C TYR A 347 -7.33 -0.14 10.95
N ASP A 348 -6.85 -0.24 12.19
CA ASP A 348 -7.65 0.04 13.39
C ASP A 348 -7.14 1.35 13.98
N LYS A 349 -7.92 2.43 13.78
CA LYS A 349 -7.50 3.81 14.06
C LYS A 349 -6.18 4.13 13.33
N ASP A 350 -5.11 4.35 14.07
CA ASP A 350 -3.77 4.64 13.51
C ASP A 350 -2.88 3.40 13.38
N GLU A 351 -3.29 2.25 13.91
CA GLU A 351 -2.55 0.98 13.77
C GLU A 351 -2.80 0.39 12.38
N CYS A 352 -1.73 0.18 11.61
CA CYS A 352 -1.77 -0.58 10.37
C CYS A 352 -1.79 -2.06 10.73
N LEU A 353 -2.88 -2.76 10.39
CA LEU A 353 -3.09 -4.16 10.74
C LEU A 353 -2.43 -5.10 9.71
N GLY A 354 -2.32 -4.63 8.46
CA GLY A 354 -1.85 -5.44 7.35
C GLY A 354 -2.30 -4.92 6.00
N GLY A 355 -1.91 -5.65 4.96
CA GLY A 355 -2.26 -5.36 3.58
C GLY A 355 -2.60 -6.61 2.79
N ALA A 356 -3.25 -6.42 1.64
CA ALA A 356 -3.66 -7.48 0.73
C ALA A 356 -3.73 -6.96 -0.70
N VAL A 357 -3.73 -7.88 -1.67
CA VAL A 357 -3.91 -7.55 -3.08
C VAL A 357 -5.40 -7.48 -3.39
N ILE A 358 -5.82 -6.41 -4.06
CA ILE A 358 -7.19 -6.28 -4.56
C ILE A 358 -7.37 -7.26 -5.71
N LYS A 359 -8.22 -8.26 -5.54
CA LYS A 359 -8.56 -9.24 -6.58
C LYS A 359 -9.58 -8.66 -7.55
N SER A 360 -10.68 -8.12 -7.02
CA SER A 360 -11.78 -7.57 -7.80
C SER A 360 -12.60 -6.57 -6.98
N SER A 361 -13.31 -5.68 -7.64
CA SER A 361 -14.30 -4.80 -7.01
C SER A 361 -15.65 -5.50 -6.90
N LEU A 362 -16.45 -5.18 -5.89
CA LEU A 362 -17.84 -5.63 -5.82
C LEU A 362 -18.69 -4.88 -6.85
N ILE A 363 -19.51 -5.61 -7.60
CA ILE A 363 -20.41 -5.02 -8.58
C ILE A 363 -21.69 -4.58 -7.87
N ARG A 364 -22.18 -3.40 -8.22
CA ARG A 364 -23.48 -2.92 -7.74
C ARG A 364 -24.59 -3.74 -8.41
N PRO A 365 -25.61 -4.23 -7.68
CA PRO A 365 -26.65 -5.12 -8.23
C PRO A 365 -27.31 -4.62 -9.52
N GLU A 366 -27.55 -3.31 -9.63
CA GLU A 366 -28.12 -2.65 -10.80
C GLU A 366 -27.26 -2.77 -12.07
N TYR A 367 -25.97 -3.10 -11.94
CA TYR A 367 -25.04 -3.32 -13.06
C TYR A 367 -24.64 -4.78 -13.24
N ALA A 368 -25.17 -5.73 -12.46
CA ALA A 368 -24.76 -7.14 -12.52
C ALA A 368 -24.90 -7.75 -13.93
N HIS A 369 -25.98 -7.41 -14.64
CA HIS A 369 -26.25 -7.83 -16.00
C HIS A 369 -25.16 -7.45 -17.02
N GLU A 370 -24.36 -6.41 -16.76
CA GLU A 370 -23.25 -5.98 -17.63
C GLU A 370 -22.02 -6.87 -17.51
N TYR A 371 -21.98 -7.76 -16.51
CA TYR A 371 -20.87 -8.66 -16.19
C TYR A 371 -21.25 -10.13 -16.39
N ASP A 372 -22.52 -10.51 -16.23
CA ASP A 372 -22.99 -11.89 -16.44
C ASP A 372 -22.93 -12.34 -17.91
N ASN A 373 -23.12 -11.43 -18.87
CA ASN A 373 -23.04 -11.74 -20.30
C ASN A 373 -21.64 -12.18 -20.77
N GLN A 374 -20.59 -12.04 -19.94
CA GLN A 374 -19.25 -12.51 -20.28
C GLN A 374 -19.02 -14.00 -20.01
N ASN A 375 -19.91 -14.67 -19.26
CA ASN A 375 -19.85 -16.12 -19.04
C ASN A 375 -20.67 -16.94 -20.04
N GLN A 376 -21.53 -16.32 -20.85
CA GLN A 376 -22.35 -17.03 -21.85
C GLN A 376 -21.63 -17.26 -23.19
N ASP A 377 -20.61 -16.47 -23.53
CA ASP A 377 -19.75 -16.69 -24.71
C ASP A 377 -18.61 -17.71 -24.43
N MET A 378 -18.67 -18.42 -23.29
CA MET A 378 -17.72 -19.48 -22.90
C MET A 378 -18.35 -20.89 -22.88
N ALA A 379 -19.49 -21.09 -23.55
CA ALA A 379 -20.13 -22.40 -23.70
C ALA A 379 -19.89 -23.01 -25.09
#